data_AF-A0A420MC56-F1
#
_entry.id   AF-A0A420MC56-F1
#
_cell.length_a   1.000
_cell.length_b   1.000
_cell.length_c   1.000
_cell.angle_alpha   90.00
_cell.angle_beta   90.00
_cell.angle_gamma   90.00
#
_symmetry.space_group_name_H-M   'P 1'
#
loop_
_entity.id
_entity.type
_entity.pdbx_description
1 polymer ?
#
loop_
_entity_poly.entity_id
_entity_poly.type
_entity_poly.pdbx_seq_one_letter_code
_entity_poly.pdbx_strand_id
1 'polypeptide(L)'
;MEIIQPFALAPWEERMQATLGGQEGEGDDKIKELAKAGWAARIATSSSARNDLVGMGGTVRIPISLARAGKIIETFSVTLGTTEEHNPYTAELAAIARGLKYLPEMKYRVVVILTSNRSAAQAIGNPRQQSGQGHIREIYDAIEKLKGDMNRVRLIWLPSD
;
A
#
# COMPACT_ATOMS: atom_id res chain seq x y z
N MET A 1 -22.23 0.95 6.33
CA MET A 1 -22.23 0.12 5.11
C MET A 1 -21.78 0.99 3.95
N GLU A 2 -20.71 0.62 3.23
CA GLU A 2 -20.23 1.37 2.06
C GLU A 2 -21.19 1.17 0.87
N ILE A 3 -21.46 2.24 0.11
CA ILE A 3 -22.23 2.17 -1.14
C ILE A 3 -21.25 1.86 -2.28
N ILE A 4 -21.31 0.65 -2.84
CA ILE A 4 -20.41 0.20 -3.91
C ILE A 4 -20.89 0.76 -5.26
N GLN A 5 -20.12 1.67 -5.82
CA GLN A 5 -20.34 2.22 -7.15
C GLN A 5 -19.86 1.26 -8.24
N PRO A 6 -20.36 1.37 -9.49
CA PRO A 6 -19.86 0.55 -10.61
C PRO A 6 -18.35 0.70 -10.84
N PHE A 7 -17.81 1.89 -10.59
CA PHE A 7 -16.39 2.19 -10.74
C PHE A 7 -15.86 2.90 -9.48
N ALA A 8 -14.78 2.37 -8.90
CA ALA A 8 -14.07 3.06 -7.82
C ALA A 8 -13.35 4.32 -8.33
N LEU A 9 -12.86 4.25 -9.56
CA LEU A 9 -12.08 5.26 -10.27
C LEU A 9 -12.61 5.44 -11.69
N ALA A 10 -12.47 6.62 -12.27
CA ALA A 10 -12.96 6.84 -13.64
C ALA A 10 -12.26 5.90 -14.64
N PRO A 11 -12.93 5.45 -15.72
CA PRO A 11 -12.33 4.52 -16.68
C PRO A 11 -11.07 5.04 -17.40
N TRP A 12 -10.89 6.36 -17.46
CA TRP A 12 -9.76 7.03 -18.11
C TRP A 12 -8.61 7.37 -17.16
N GLU A 13 -8.76 7.15 -15.84
CA GLU A 13 -7.68 7.38 -14.87
C GLU A 13 -6.60 6.30 -14.98
N GLU A 14 -5.33 6.73 -14.99
CA GLU A 14 -4.18 5.84 -15.13
C GLU A 14 -4.15 4.80 -14.01
N ARG A 15 -4.08 3.51 -14.37
CA ARG A 15 -4.04 2.43 -13.38
C ARG A 15 -2.63 2.20 -12.86
N MET A 16 -2.53 1.93 -11.56
CA MET A 16 -1.26 1.52 -10.97
C MET A 16 -0.90 0.12 -11.47
N GLN A 17 0.36 -0.12 -11.79
CA GLN A 17 0.81 -1.50 -12.03
C GLN A 17 1.17 -2.15 -10.69
N ALA A 18 0.42 -3.19 -10.31
CA ALA A 18 0.72 -4.04 -9.18
C ALA A 18 1.54 -5.24 -9.67
N THR A 19 2.77 -5.39 -9.19
CA THR A 19 3.57 -6.58 -9.46
C THR A 19 3.12 -7.69 -8.52
N LEU A 20 2.60 -8.78 -9.06
CA LEU A 20 2.23 -9.96 -8.29
C LEU A 20 3.45 -10.90 -8.26
N GLY A 21 4.11 -11.03 -7.11
CA GLY A 21 5.25 -11.94 -6.93
C GLY A 21 4.89 -13.36 -7.38
N GLY A 22 5.57 -13.85 -8.40
CA GLY A 22 5.24 -15.09 -9.12
C GLY A 22 5.98 -15.24 -10.45
N GLN A 23 6.58 -14.18 -10.98
CA GLN A 23 7.70 -14.27 -11.92
C GLN A 23 8.99 -14.28 -11.10
N GLU A 24 9.45 -15.47 -10.77
CA GLU A 24 10.71 -15.73 -10.07
C GLU A 24 11.89 -15.07 -10.82
N GLY A 25 12.73 -14.32 -10.09
CA GLY A 25 14.04 -13.86 -10.56
C GLY A 25 14.22 -12.34 -10.59
N GLU A 26 13.66 -11.63 -11.57
CA GLU A 26 14.10 -10.26 -11.85
C GLU A 26 13.49 -9.16 -10.97
N GLY A 27 12.27 -9.38 -10.47
CA GLY A 27 11.54 -8.40 -9.66
C GLY A 27 12.11 -8.29 -8.25
N ASP A 28 12.31 -9.43 -7.60
CA ASP A 28 12.79 -9.54 -6.21
C ASP A 28 14.22 -9.02 -6.04
N ASP A 29 15.09 -9.26 -7.01
CA ASP A 29 16.46 -8.76 -6.96
C ASP A 29 16.51 -7.24 -7.11
N LYS A 30 15.72 -6.65 -8.01
CA LYS A 30 15.57 -5.19 -8.13
C LYS A 30 14.95 -4.57 -6.86
N ILE A 31 14.02 -5.27 -6.20
CA ILE A 31 13.44 -4.82 -4.92
C ILE A 31 14.48 -4.87 -3.81
N LYS A 32 15.26 -5.95 -3.72
CA LYS A 32 16.36 -6.10 -2.76
C LYS A 32 17.45 -5.05 -3.01
N GLU A 33 17.76 -4.71 -4.25
CA GLU A 33 18.67 -3.61 -4.58
C GLU A 33 18.11 -2.25 -4.18
N LEU A 34 16.86 -1.95 -4.53
CA LEU A 34 16.17 -0.74 -4.05
C LEU A 34 16.08 -0.70 -2.52
N ALA A 35 16.00 -1.86 -1.86
CA ALA A 35 16.02 -2.02 -0.41
C ALA A 35 17.39 -1.70 0.21
N LYS A 36 18.47 -2.15 -0.44
CA LYS A 36 19.86 -1.87 -0.04
C LYS A 36 20.26 -0.42 -0.27
N ALA A 37 19.76 0.20 -1.34
CA ALA A 37 20.21 1.52 -1.77
C ALA A 37 19.87 2.68 -0.82
N GLY A 38 19.03 2.51 0.21
CA GLY A 38 18.72 3.55 1.21
C GLY A 38 17.98 4.80 0.70
N TRP A 39 17.72 4.91 -0.61
CA TRP A 39 17.12 6.08 -1.27
C TRP A 39 15.60 5.98 -1.46
N ALA A 40 15.02 4.78 -1.32
CA ALA A 40 13.59 4.54 -1.50
C ALA A 40 12.83 4.59 -0.18
N ALA A 41 11.69 5.29 -0.17
CA ALA A 41 10.70 5.17 0.89
C ALA A 41 9.97 3.83 0.73
N ARG A 42 9.71 3.15 1.84
CA ARG A 42 9.12 1.80 1.83
C ARG A 42 7.96 1.73 2.78
N ILE A 43 6.89 1.11 2.33
CA ILE A 43 5.71 0.81 3.14
C ILE A 43 5.52 -0.69 3.04
N ALA A 44 5.49 -1.38 4.17
CA ALA A 44 5.08 -2.78 4.24
C ALA A 44 3.79 -2.86 5.04
N THR A 45 2.76 -3.48 4.48
CA THR A 45 1.47 -3.64 5.13
C THR A 45 1.08 -5.10 5.25
N SER A 46 0.27 -5.37 6.26
CA SER A 46 -0.41 -6.64 6.43
C SER A 46 -1.75 -6.46 7.13
N SER A 47 -2.61 -7.44 6.93
CA SER A 47 -3.92 -7.57 7.55
C SER A 47 -3.98 -8.93 8.23
N SER A 48 -4.77 -9.01 9.29
CA SER A 48 -4.98 -10.25 10.04
C SER A 48 -6.45 -10.44 10.32
N ALA A 49 -6.92 -11.68 10.23
CA ALA A 49 -8.17 -12.14 10.82
C ALA A 49 -7.82 -13.31 11.74
N ARG A 50 -7.93 -13.10 13.05
CA ARG A 50 -7.67 -14.14 14.06
C ARG A 50 -8.68 -13.98 15.19
N ASN A 51 -9.20 -15.09 15.69
CA ASN A 51 -10.15 -15.11 16.81
C ASN A 51 -11.35 -14.16 16.58
N ASP A 52 -11.94 -14.19 15.38
CA ASP A 52 -13.05 -13.33 14.96
C ASP A 52 -12.77 -11.83 14.97
N LEU A 53 -11.50 -11.42 15.11
CA LEU A 53 -11.07 -10.03 15.04
C LEU A 53 -10.25 -9.77 13.79
N VAL A 54 -10.52 -8.64 13.15
CA VAL A 54 -9.76 -8.12 12.02
C VAL A 54 -8.89 -6.97 12.46
N GLY A 55 -7.62 -7.04 12.08
CA GLY A 55 -6.65 -5.99 12.31
C GLY A 55 -5.88 -5.64 11.04
N MET A 56 -5.31 -4.44 11.04
CA MET A 56 -4.37 -3.98 10.04
C MET A 56 -3.09 -3.50 10.69
N GLY A 57 -1.98 -3.60 9.98
CA GLY A 57 -0.72 -3.05 10.43
C GLY A 57 0.21 -2.71 9.28
N GLY A 58 1.24 -1.96 9.61
CA GLY A 58 2.28 -1.67 8.64
C GLY A 58 3.46 -0.93 9.23
N THR A 59 4.55 -0.96 8.48
CA THR A 59 5.79 -0.28 8.79
C THR A 59 6.18 0.59 7.60
N VAL A 60 6.48 1.86 7.88
CA VAL A 60 6.93 2.85 6.91
C VAL A 60 8.37 3.19 7.22
N ARG A 61 9.27 2.95 6.26
CA ARG A 61 10.67 3.33 6.33
C ARG A 61 10.94 4.52 5.42
N ILE A 62 11.37 5.63 6.01
CA ILE A 62 11.73 6.87 5.33
C ILE A 62 13.25 6.89 5.10
N PRO A 63 13.73 7.30 3.91
CA PRO A 63 15.16 7.48 3.67
C PRO A 63 15.82 8.43 4.68
N ILE A 64 17.06 8.15 5.09
CA ILE A 64 17.79 8.99 6.06
C ILE A 64 17.88 10.44 5.57
N SER A 65 18.06 10.66 4.26
CA SER A 65 18.11 11.99 3.64
C SER A 65 16.82 12.81 3.80
N LEU A 66 15.72 12.18 4.21
CA LEU A 66 14.40 12.80 4.43
C LEU A 66 13.94 12.68 5.89
N ALA A 67 14.74 12.06 6.76
CA ALA A 67 14.36 11.85 8.16
C ALA A 67 14.29 13.20 8.89
N ARG A 68 13.07 13.64 9.24
CA ARG A 68 12.86 14.75 10.18
C ARG A 68 12.92 14.18 11.61
N ALA A 69 13.64 14.86 12.50
CA ALA A 69 13.81 14.47 13.90
C ALA A 69 14.35 13.02 14.11
N GLY A 70 15.09 12.47 13.15
CA GLY A 70 15.69 11.13 13.25
C GLY A 70 14.68 9.96 13.12
N LYS A 71 13.40 10.23 12.87
CA LYS A 71 12.40 9.17 12.66
C LYS A 71 12.51 8.58 11.26
N ILE A 72 13.19 7.44 11.20
CA ILE A 72 13.46 6.69 9.96
C ILE A 72 12.41 5.58 9.77
N ILE A 73 11.75 5.15 10.85
CA ILE A 73 10.78 4.06 10.83
C ILE A 73 9.55 4.49 11.64
N GLU A 74 8.37 4.37 11.04
CA GLU A 74 7.07 4.49 11.69
C GLU A 74 6.37 3.12 11.60
N THR A 75 5.74 2.67 12.68
CA THR A 75 5.00 1.39 12.71
C THR A 75 3.64 1.62 13.33
N PHE A 76 2.62 0.96 12.78
CA PHE A 76 1.26 1.00 13.29
C PHE A 76 0.63 -0.39 13.26
N SER A 77 -0.25 -0.64 14.23
CA SER A 77 -1.09 -1.82 14.31
C SER A 77 -2.41 -1.41 14.94
N VAL A 78 -3.52 -1.76 14.31
CA VAL A 78 -4.87 -1.33 14.70
C VAL A 78 -5.83 -2.50 14.55
N THR A 79 -6.56 -2.82 15.62
CA THR A 79 -7.72 -3.71 15.55
C THR A 79 -8.92 -2.90 15.05
N LEU A 80 -9.54 -3.34 13.96
CA LEU A 80 -10.65 -2.63 13.33
C LEU A 80 -11.99 -3.05 13.94
N GLY A 81 -12.15 -4.32 14.26
CA GLY A 81 -13.39 -4.86 14.82
C GLY A 81 -13.52 -6.34 14.51
N THR A 82 -14.76 -6.82 14.42
CA THR A 82 -15.05 -8.24 14.18
C THR A 82 -14.93 -8.62 12.69
N THR A 83 -14.79 -9.91 12.39
CA THR A 83 -14.83 -10.44 11.01
C THR A 83 -16.20 -10.35 10.34
N GLU A 84 -17.27 -10.13 11.13
CA GLU A 84 -18.63 -9.89 10.60
C GLU A 84 -18.76 -8.47 10.03
N GLU A 85 -18.09 -7.51 10.67
CA GLU A 85 -18.15 -6.09 10.30
C GLU A 85 -17.03 -5.70 9.32
N HIS A 86 -15.87 -6.34 9.44
CA HIS A 86 -14.67 -5.99 8.68
C HIS A 86 -14.10 -7.20 7.92
N ASN A 87 -13.54 -6.94 6.75
CA ASN A 87 -12.87 -7.93 5.92
C ASN A 87 -11.35 -7.66 5.92
N PRO A 88 -10.49 -8.68 6.10
CA PRO A 88 -9.03 -8.53 5.97
C PRO A 88 -8.58 -7.82 4.68
N TYR A 89 -9.28 -8.03 3.57
CA TYR A 89 -9.01 -7.33 2.33
C TYR A 89 -9.22 -5.80 2.45
N THR A 90 -10.33 -5.34 3.03
CA THR A 90 -10.54 -3.89 3.24
C THR A 90 -9.64 -3.34 4.33
N ALA A 91 -9.29 -4.15 5.33
CA ALA A 91 -8.29 -3.83 6.34
C ALA A 91 -6.90 -3.59 5.72
N GLU A 92 -6.50 -4.40 4.74
CA GLU A 92 -5.24 -4.18 4.01
C GLU A 92 -5.27 -2.87 3.22
N LEU A 93 -6.36 -2.58 2.48
CA LEU A 93 -6.49 -1.33 1.75
C LEU A 93 -6.38 -0.12 2.70
N ALA A 94 -7.03 -0.21 3.87
CA ALA A 94 -6.90 0.80 4.91
C ALA A 94 -5.45 0.91 5.43
N ALA A 95 -4.74 -0.21 5.57
CA ALA A 95 -3.34 -0.22 5.98
C ALA A 95 -2.46 0.52 4.97
N ILE A 96 -2.65 0.29 3.67
CA ILE A 96 -1.89 0.94 2.60
C ILE A 96 -2.18 2.45 2.59
N ALA A 97 -3.46 2.83 2.63
CA ALA A 97 -3.87 4.23 2.72
C ALA A 97 -3.25 4.92 3.96
N ARG A 98 -3.23 4.22 5.10
CA ARG A 98 -2.63 4.72 6.34
C ARG A 98 -1.11 4.85 6.23
N GLY A 99 -0.44 3.87 5.63
CA GLY A 99 1.01 3.89 5.40
C GLY A 99 1.44 5.07 4.53
N LEU A 100 0.68 5.38 3.47
CA LEU A 100 0.94 6.54 2.61
C LEU A 100 0.86 7.87 3.36
N LYS A 101 -0.05 8.00 4.35
CA LYS A 101 -0.19 9.20 5.19
C LYS A 101 1.02 9.46 6.10
N TYR A 102 1.86 8.47 6.38
CA TYR A 102 3.09 8.64 7.16
C TYR A 102 4.29 9.13 6.33
N LEU A 103 4.19 9.14 4.99
CA LEU A 103 5.27 9.66 4.16
C LEU A 103 5.37 11.19 4.32
N PRO A 104 6.59 11.73 4.52
CA PRO A 104 6.78 13.16 4.48
C PRO A 104 6.63 13.66 3.05
N GLU A 105 6.46 14.97 2.90
CA GLU A 105 6.63 15.61 1.59
C GLU A 105 8.03 15.31 1.04
N MET A 106 8.08 14.80 -0.19
CA MET A 106 9.30 14.37 -0.85
C MET A 106 9.15 14.47 -2.36
N LYS A 107 10.27 14.67 -3.06
CA LYS A 107 10.32 14.81 -4.53
C LYS A 107 11.42 13.97 -5.11
N TYR A 108 11.23 13.51 -6.35
CA TYR A 108 12.23 12.74 -7.10
C TYR A 108 12.68 11.46 -6.38
N ARG A 109 11.79 10.82 -5.61
CA ARG A 109 12.06 9.57 -4.89
C ARG A 109 11.32 8.38 -5.50
N VAL A 110 11.77 7.20 -5.08
CA VAL A 110 11.05 5.95 -5.33
C VAL A 110 10.31 5.57 -4.05
N VAL A 111 9.03 5.24 -4.18
CA VAL A 111 8.17 4.70 -3.13
C VAL A 111 7.82 3.26 -3.48
N VAL A 112 8.11 2.34 -2.57
CA VAL A 112 7.77 0.92 -2.73
C VAL A 112 6.74 0.54 -1.69
N ILE A 113 5.58 0.08 -2.13
CA ILE A 113 4.52 -0.45 -1.29
C ILE A 113 4.56 -1.98 -1.41
N LEU A 114 4.71 -2.64 -0.28
CA LEU A 114 4.72 -4.09 -0.12
C LEU A 114 3.45 -4.46 0.63
N THR A 115 2.69 -5.40 0.10
CA THR A 115 1.49 -5.93 0.76
C THR A 115 1.54 -7.45 0.81
N SER A 116 1.08 -8.03 1.91
CA SER A 116 0.88 -9.48 2.04
C SER A 116 -0.40 -9.97 1.35
N ASN A 117 -1.33 -9.07 1.01
CA ASN A 117 -2.65 -9.43 0.52
C ASN A 117 -2.74 -9.30 -1.01
N ARG A 118 -2.78 -10.45 -1.69
CA ARG A 118 -2.86 -10.52 -3.16
C ARG A 118 -4.10 -9.82 -3.70
N SER A 119 -5.24 -9.98 -3.03
CA SER A 119 -6.51 -9.40 -3.45
C SER A 119 -6.47 -7.87 -3.38
N ALA A 120 -5.85 -7.30 -2.33
CA ALA A 120 -5.66 -5.86 -2.23
C ALA A 120 -4.75 -5.34 -3.36
N ALA A 121 -3.65 -6.03 -3.65
CA ALA A 121 -2.76 -5.66 -4.75
C ALA A 121 -3.47 -5.70 -6.11
N GLN A 122 -4.26 -6.74 -6.37
CA GLN A 122 -5.07 -6.86 -7.59
C GLN A 122 -6.13 -5.76 -7.68
N ALA A 123 -6.80 -5.45 -6.57
CA ALA A 123 -7.83 -4.42 -6.53
C ALA A 123 -7.27 -3.02 -6.77
N ILE A 124 -6.07 -2.71 -6.27
CA ILE A 124 -5.38 -1.45 -6.57
C ILE A 124 -4.90 -1.44 -8.02
N GLY A 125 -4.38 -2.56 -8.54
CA GLY A 125 -3.91 -2.64 -9.92
C GLY A 125 -5.04 -2.56 -10.97
N ASN A 126 -6.22 -3.06 -10.62
CA ASN A 126 -7.41 -3.02 -11.45
C ASN A 126 -8.67 -2.80 -10.60
N PRO A 127 -9.00 -1.55 -10.24
CA PRO A 127 -10.18 -1.25 -9.44
C PRO A 127 -11.48 -1.58 -10.18
N ARG A 128 -12.18 -2.61 -9.71
CA ARG A 128 -13.49 -3.05 -10.23
C ARG A 128 -14.61 -2.71 -9.25
N GLN A 129 -15.80 -3.26 -9.48
CA GLN A 129 -16.94 -3.17 -8.57
C GLN A 129 -16.73 -4.10 -7.37
N GLN A 130 -16.17 -3.57 -6.28
CA GLN A 130 -15.81 -4.31 -5.07
C GLN A 130 -15.85 -3.41 -3.84
N SER A 131 -15.90 -4.00 -2.64
CA SER A 131 -15.77 -3.25 -1.38
C SER A 131 -14.41 -2.54 -1.25
N GLY A 132 -14.32 -1.53 -0.38
CA GLY A 132 -13.11 -0.76 -0.13
C GLY A 132 -12.84 0.33 -1.17
N GLN A 133 -13.85 0.80 -1.90
CA GLN A 133 -13.69 1.85 -2.91
C GLN A 133 -13.22 3.16 -2.31
N GLY A 134 -13.67 3.49 -1.09
CA GLY A 134 -13.17 4.65 -0.35
C GLY A 134 -11.67 4.59 -0.14
N HIS A 135 -11.15 3.46 0.35
CA HIS A 135 -9.70 3.28 0.53
C HIS A 135 -8.94 3.24 -0.80
N ILE A 136 -9.51 2.65 -1.85
CA ILE A 136 -8.90 2.67 -3.19
C ILE A 136 -8.73 4.12 -3.67
N ARG A 137 -9.75 4.97 -3.53
CA ARG A 137 -9.65 6.40 -3.88
C ARG A 137 -8.58 7.10 -3.04
N GLU A 138 -8.58 6.92 -1.73
CA GLU A 138 -7.55 7.51 -0.86
C GLU A 138 -6.13 7.10 -1.27
N ILE A 139 -5.93 5.85 -1.67
CA ILE A 139 -4.63 5.35 -2.15
C ILE A 139 -4.25 6.04 -3.46
N TYR A 140 -5.18 6.14 -4.40
CA TYR A 140 -4.94 6.78 -5.69
C TYR A 140 -4.67 8.28 -5.56
N ASP A 141 -5.45 9.01 -4.77
CA ASP A 141 -5.23 10.43 -4.47
C ASP A 141 -3.81 10.67 -3.92
N ALA A 142 -3.38 9.82 -2.99
CA ALA A 142 -2.04 9.89 -2.42
C ALA A 142 -0.94 9.56 -3.44
N ILE A 143 -1.17 8.57 -4.32
CA ILE A 143 -0.23 8.21 -5.40
C ILE A 143 -0.13 9.34 -6.42
N GLU A 144 -1.24 9.96 -6.81
CA GLU A 144 -1.26 11.08 -7.74
C GLU A 144 -0.49 12.27 -7.19
N LYS A 145 -0.66 12.60 -5.90
CA LYS A 145 0.14 13.62 -5.23
C LYS A 145 1.64 13.29 -5.29
N LEU A 146 2.02 12.04 -5.01
CA LEU A 146 3.41 11.60 -5.10
C LEU A 146 3.96 11.70 -6.54
N LYS A 147 3.18 11.29 -7.54
CA LYS A 147 3.55 11.39 -8.95
C LYS A 147 3.72 12.85 -9.39
N GLY A 148 2.84 13.75 -8.94
CA GLY A 148 2.94 15.19 -9.21
C GLY A 148 4.23 15.82 -8.68
N ASP A 149 4.79 15.27 -7.61
CA ASP A 149 6.10 15.64 -7.05
C ASP A 149 7.28 14.87 -7.70
N MET A 150 7.08 14.30 -8.89
CA MET A 150 8.07 13.55 -9.66
C MET A 150 8.58 12.29 -8.95
N ASN A 151 7.80 11.75 -8.00
CA ASN A 151 8.11 10.46 -7.38
C ASN A 151 7.59 9.31 -8.23
N ARG A 152 8.26 8.16 -8.14
CA ARG A 152 7.82 6.91 -8.76
C ARG A 152 7.27 5.99 -7.69
N VAL A 153 6.04 5.52 -7.84
CA VAL A 153 5.42 4.58 -6.89
C VAL A 153 5.35 3.18 -7.52
N ARG A 154 5.70 2.15 -6.76
CA ARG A 154 5.54 0.74 -7.13
C ARG A 154 4.76 0.01 -6.05
N LEU A 155 3.79 -0.80 -6.46
CA LEU A 155 3.06 -1.70 -5.58
C LEU A 155 3.42 -3.14 -5.90
N ILE A 156 3.74 -3.90 -4.86
CA ILE A 156 4.25 -5.25 -5.00
C ILE A 156 3.57 -6.13 -3.96
N TRP A 157 3.00 -7.22 -4.43
CA TRP A 157 2.51 -8.28 -3.55
C TRP A 157 3.63 -9.28 -3.29
N LEU A 158 3.87 -9.57 -2.02
CA LEU A 158 4.74 -10.64 -1.57
C LEU A 158 3.90 -11.66 -0.79
N PRO A 159 4.06 -12.96 -1.04
CA PRO A 159 3.47 -13.97 -0.17
C PRO A 159 4.01 -13.79 1.25
N SER A 160 3.14 -13.97 2.24
CA SER A 160 3.57 -14.17 3.62
C SER A 160 3.72 -15.67 3.83
N ASP A 161 4.91 -16.08 4.28
CA ASP A 161 5.21 -17.46 4.66
C ASP A 161 4.29 -17.97 5.79
#